data_AF-A0A401G6P3-F1
#
_entry.id   AF-A0A401G6P3-F1
#
_cell.length_a   1.000
_cell.length_b   1.000
_cell.length_c   1.000
_cell.angle_alpha   90.00
_cell.angle_beta   90.00
_cell.angle_gamma   90.00
#
_symmetry.space_group_name_H-M   'P 1'
#
loop_
_entity.id
_entity.type
_entity.pdbx_description
1 polymer ?
#
loop_
_entity_poly.entity_id
_entity_poly.type
_entity_poly.pdbx_seq_one_letter_code
_entity_poly.pdbx_strand_id
1 'polypeptide(L)' 'MGYILATWYEVGLGACGYTDKDSDPIVAISYIIYGSGGSCGQWMHITNTVNGIGQYGLTYDECEGQSDIVNILWLDILRV' A
#
# COMPACT_ATOMS: atom_id res chain seq x y z
N MET A 1 -4.17 18.19 8.33
CA MET A 1 -3.09 17.21 8.58
C MET A 1 -3.74 15.85 8.67
N GLY A 2 -3.90 15.18 7.53
CA GLY A 2 -4.48 13.85 7.46
C GLY A 2 -3.39 12.82 7.68
N TYR A 3 -3.59 11.95 8.66
CA TYR A 3 -2.84 10.72 8.80
C TYR A 3 -3.70 9.62 8.18
N ILE A 4 -3.07 8.73 7.43
CA ILE A 4 -3.69 7.53 6.84
C ILE A 4 -3.29 6.35 7.71
N LEU A 5 -4.25 5.49 8.01
CA LEU A 5 -3.97 4.24 8.74
C LEU A 5 -3.40 3.23 7.75
N ALA A 6 -2.48 2.40 8.21
CA ALA A 6 -1.94 1.34 7.39
C ALA A 6 -2.02 -0.01 8.10
N THR A 7 -2.28 -1.05 7.31
CA THR A 7 -2.44 -2.45 7.74
C THR A 7 -1.59 -3.36 6.85
N TRP A 8 -1.51 -4.65 7.20
CA TRP A 8 -0.82 -5.66 6.40
C TRP A 8 -1.82 -6.61 5.74
N TYR A 9 -1.43 -7.20 4.62
CA TYR A 9 -2.21 -8.18 3.87
C TYR A 9 -1.26 -9.18 3.19
N GLU A 10 -1.76 -10.36 2.86
CA GLU A 10 -1.05 -11.35 2.02
C GLU A 10 -1.32 -11.00 0.56
N VAL A 11 -0.31 -11.09 -0.32
CA VAL A 11 -0.52 -10.75 -1.73
C VAL A 11 -1.13 -11.90 -2.53
N GLY A 12 -1.70 -11.51 -3.67
CA GLY A 12 -2.24 -12.42 -4.67
C GLY A 12 -2.34 -11.71 -6.02
N LEU A 13 -3.45 -11.92 -6.72
CA LEU A 13 -3.78 -11.13 -7.91
C LEU A 13 -4.23 -9.73 -7.49
N GLY A 14 -3.37 -8.74 -7.66
CA GLY A 14 -3.68 -7.33 -7.36
C GLY A 14 -4.60 -6.69 -8.39
N ALA A 15 -5.25 -5.60 -8.01
CA ALA A 15 -6.15 -4.82 -8.85
C ALA A 15 -5.56 -4.36 -10.20
N CYS A 16 -4.23 -4.16 -10.25
CA CYS A 16 -3.53 -3.81 -11.48
C CYS A 16 -3.34 -5.00 -12.45
N GLY A 17 -3.82 -6.19 -12.11
CA GLY A 17 -3.75 -7.40 -12.94
C GLY A 17 -2.43 -8.17 -12.85
N TYR A 18 -1.57 -7.82 -11.90
CA TYR A 18 -0.32 -8.52 -11.64
C TYR A 18 -0.48 -9.48 -10.44
N THR A 19 0.21 -10.61 -10.49
CA THR A 19 0.32 -11.53 -9.36
C THR A 19 1.69 -11.32 -8.73
N ASP A 20 1.69 -10.73 -7.55
CA ASP A 20 2.89 -10.48 -6.77
C ASP A 20 3.08 -11.57 -5.71
N LYS A 21 4.26 -11.60 -5.08
CA LYS A 21 4.59 -12.52 -3.98
C LYS A 21 4.94 -11.73 -2.73
N ASP A 22 4.84 -12.36 -1.57
CA ASP A 22 5.08 -11.73 -0.26
C ASP A 22 6.51 -11.17 -0.08
N SER A 23 7.41 -11.36 -1.06
CA SER A 23 8.74 -10.76 -1.07
C SER A 23 8.80 -9.39 -1.75
N ASP A 24 7.75 -8.99 -2.47
CA ASP A 24 7.77 -7.81 -3.31
C ASP A 24 7.23 -6.60 -2.52
N PRO A 25 7.82 -5.40 -2.70
CA PRO A 25 7.41 -4.21 -1.96
C PRO A 25 6.11 -3.64 -2.55
N ILE A 26 4.99 -4.31 -2.32
CA ILE A 26 3.68 -3.96 -2.90
C ILE A 26 2.81 -3.23 -1.88
N VAL A 27 2.11 -2.21 -2.38
CA VAL A 27 1.18 -1.40 -1.61
C VAL A 27 -0.19 -1.42 -2.27
N ALA A 28 -1.22 -1.72 -1.47
CA ALA A 28 -2.60 -1.51 -1.82
C ALA A 28 -3.04 -0.13 -1.31
N ILE A 29 -3.48 0.74 -2.21
CA ILE A 29 -3.95 2.08 -1.86
C ILE A 29 -5.48 2.14 -1.84
N SER A 30 -6.07 3.05 -1.07
CA SER A 30 -7.52 3.23 -1.06
C SER A 30 -8.08 3.48 -2.47
N TYR A 31 -9.31 3.04 -2.71
CA TYR A 31 -10.02 3.28 -3.97
C TYR A 31 -10.07 4.77 -4.38
N ILE A 32 -10.02 5.70 -3.42
CA ILE A 32 -10.01 7.15 -3.67
C ILE A 32 -8.72 7.58 -4.36
N ILE A 33 -7.57 7.04 -3.92
CA ILE A 33 -6.26 7.33 -4.50
C ILE A 33 -6.09 6.52 -5.79
N TYR A 34 -6.54 5.26 -5.79
CA TYR A 34 -6.47 4.38 -6.95
C TYR A 34 -7.28 4.94 -8.13
N GLY A 35 -8.46 5.48 -7.85
CA GLY A 35 -9.38 6.04 -8.84
C GLY A 35 -9.82 4.97 -9.84
N SER A 36 -9.21 4.97 -11.02
CA SER A 36 -9.46 4.02 -12.11
C SER A 36 -8.23 3.19 -12.49
N GLY A 37 -7.29 3.00 -11.56
CA GLY A 37 -6.01 2.31 -11.81
C GLY A 37 -4.92 3.18 -12.42
N GLY A 38 -5.07 4.51 -12.39
CA GLY A 38 -4.04 5.44 -12.88
C GLY A 38 -2.74 5.42 -12.06
N SER A 39 -2.81 4.93 -10.82
CA SER A 39 -1.67 4.80 -9.92
C SER A 39 -0.94 3.47 -10.02
N CYS A 40 -1.39 2.55 -10.88
CA CYS A 40 -0.71 1.27 -11.10
C CYS A 40 0.75 1.47 -11.54
N GLY A 41 1.68 0.82 -10.84
CA GLY A 41 3.12 0.89 -11.13
C GLY A 41 3.82 2.17 -10.72
N GLN A 42 3.16 2.99 -9.91
CA GLN A 42 3.79 4.14 -9.29
C GLN A 42 4.44 3.74 -7.97
N TRP A 43 5.62 4.31 -7.72
CA TRP A 43 6.30 4.19 -6.43
C TRP A 43 5.79 5.26 -5.48
N MET A 44 5.41 4.85 -4.28
CA MET A 44 5.03 5.74 -3.19
C MET A 44 5.99 5.61 -2.02
N HIS A 45 6.34 6.74 -1.42
CA HIS A 45 7.11 6.78 -0.17
C HIS A 45 6.13 6.86 1.00
N ILE A 46 6.16 5.85 1.87
CA ILE A 46 5.38 5.80 3.09
C ILE A 46 6.30 6.06 4.27
N THR A 47 5.97 7.05 5.09
CA THR A 47 6.67 7.33 6.34
C THR A 47 5.76 7.05 7.52
N ASN A 48 6.20 6.19 8.44
CA ASN A 48 5.55 6.01 9.72
C ASN A 48 5.92 7.19 10.62
N THR A 49 4.92 7.97 11.01
CA THR A 49 5.10 9.17 11.82
C THR A 49 5.40 8.90 13.30
N VAL A 50 5.18 7.67 13.77
CA VAL A 50 5.45 7.23 15.14
C VAL A 50 6.93 6.96 15.35
N ASN A 51 7.59 6.27 14.41
CA ASN A 51 9.00 5.89 14.50
C ASN A 51 9.92 6.68 13.54
N GLY A 52 9.35 7.45 12.60
CA GLY A 52 10.08 8.24 11.60
C GLY A 52 10.69 7.41 10.46
N ILE A 53 10.45 6.10 10.41
CA ILE A 53 10.98 5.22 9.38
C ILE A 53 10.16 5.42 8.10
N GLY A 54 10.84 5.50 6.96
CA GLY A 54 10.22 5.56 5.64
C GLY A 54 10.60 4.36 4.79
N GLN A 55 9.68 3.86 3.98
CA GLN A 55 9.96 2.89 2.92
C GLN A 55 9.19 3.20 1.64
N TYR A 56 9.67 2.65 0.53
CA TYR A 56 9.05 2.76 -0.77
C TYR A 56 8.27 1.50 -1.08
N GLY A 57 7.08 1.65 -1.63
CA GLY A 57 6.29 0.54 -2.14
C GLY A 57 5.66 0.88 -3.48
N LEU A 58 5.40 -0.15 -4.25
CA LEU A 58 4.85 -0.09 -5.58
C LEU A 58 3.34 -0.31 -5.51
N THR A 59 2.59 0.64 -6.08
CA THR A 59 1.14 0.57 -6.08
C THR A 59 0.65 -0.41 -7.13
N TYR A 60 0.36 -1.65 -6.74
CA TYR A 60 -0.21 -2.68 -7.63
C TYR A 60 -1.57 -3.23 -7.20
N ASP A 61 -2.07 -2.77 -6.05
CA ASP A 61 -3.34 -3.25 -5.54
C ASP A 61 -4.24 -2.11 -5.07
N GLU A 62 -5.53 -2.41 -4.96
CA GLU A 62 -6.55 -1.47 -4.52
C GLU A 62 -7.22 -1.98 -3.24
N CYS A 63 -7.32 -1.10 -2.25
CA CYS A 63 -8.11 -1.36 -1.05
C CYS A 63 -9.51 -0.76 -1.26
N GLU A 64 -10.46 -1.59 -1.67
CA GLU A 64 -11.88 -1.19 -1.81
C GLU A 64 -12.59 -1.02 -0.45
N GLY A 65 -12.02 -1.58 0.61
CA GLY A 65 -12.70 -1.69 1.90
C GLY A 65 -12.86 -0.38 2.66
N GLN A 66 -11.94 0.59 2.51
CA GLN A 66 -11.92 1.82 3.31
C GLN A 66 -11.31 3.01 2.55
N SER A 67 -11.85 4.21 2.81
CA SER A 67 -11.45 5.48 2.18
C SER A 67 -10.05 5.98 2.56
N ASP A 68 -9.50 5.52 3.69
CA ASP A 68 -8.30 6.12 4.30
C ASP A 68 -7.29 5.06 4.81
N ILE A 69 -7.35 3.84 4.26
CA ILE A 69 -6.43 2.76 4.64
C ILE A 69 -5.54 2.37 3.46
N VAL A 70 -4.24 2.24 3.74
CA VAL A 70 -3.24 1.68 2.82
C VAL A 70 -2.81 0.32 3.37
N ASN A 71 -2.96 -0.76 2.60
CA ASN A 71 -2.37 -2.04 3.00
C ASN A 71 -0.97 -2.14 2.44
N ILE A 72 0.00 -2.39 3.31
CA ILE A 72 1.40 -2.45 2.94
C ILE A 72 1.86 -3.88 3.18
N LEU A 73 2.22 -4.57 2.10
CA LEU A 73 2.99 -5.80 2.19
C LEU A 73 4.44 -5.40 2.47
N TRP A 74 5.18 -6.25 3.18
CA TRP A 74 6.63 -6.13 3.39
C TRP A 74 7.09 -5.15 4.46
N LEU A 75 6.21 -4.32 5.00
CA LEU A 75 6.65 -3.31 5.95
C LEU A 75 6.49 -3.79 7.39
N ASP A 76 7.63 -4.20 7.94
CA ASP A 76 7.96 -4.06 9.36
C ASP A 76 7.73 -2.62 9.89
N ILE A 77 7.41 -1.64 9.04
CA ILE A 77 6.95 -0.30 9.47
C ILE A 77 5.72 -0.37 10.37
N LEU A 78 4.87 -1.40 10.25
CA LEU A 78 3.68 -1.60 11.08
C LEU A 78 3.89 -2.59 12.24
N ARG A 79 5.00 -3.32 12.28
CA ARG A 79 5.34 -4.28 13.36
C ARG A 79 6.20 -3.65 14.47
N VAL A 80 6.08 -2.34 14.68
CA VAL A 80 6.76 -1.61 15.76
C VAL A 80 5.80 -1.33 16.90
#